data_AF-A0A0C9Z1G6-F1
#
_entry.id   AF-A0A0C9Z1G6-F1
#
_cell.length_a   1.000
_cell.length_b   1.000
_cell.length_c   1.000
_cell.angle_alpha   90.00
_cell.angle_beta   90.00
_cell.angle_gamma   90.00
#
_symmetry.space_group_name_H-M   'P 1'
#
loop_
_entity.id
_entity.type
_entity.pdbx_description
1 polymer ?
#
loop_
_entity_poly.entity_id
_entity_poly.type
_entity_poly.pdbx_seq_one_letter_code
_entity_poly.pdbx_strand_id
1 'polypeptide(L)'
;MSTPLVTGTCRLLKKDGHRLTAKALQLLKNIESRIHCCDHLLLQLSDASYFDIQYKLATLHQGMDKVTCQADTVTSQKKTLLARLDELEAQVKLYTLTSCGPVKVDTENHYQPPVEQMDAIAQVTLLLGIICNVIFGIGTSGANFIMNGLSLLLYLAFRKSDGTLSAVHQNVMAQIPSTIGVALSKFQLATKTIIYAICACHCTYAPSYPVGSQNPVHPNYCSHSLTPETRCTESLLKTSTSGECSPRKIFIYHDFKDYLASLVSCPDIEAIMDSACDDLCALLSSPPHYVKNPFEAQFLRTFCGPDGHKLFVDRGDEGRYAFSLHVDFFNPEGMKI
;
A
#
# COMPACT_ATOMS: atom_id res chain seq x y z
N MET A 1 -47.39 -50.98 18.47
CA MET A 1 -46.71 -49.74 18.05
C MET A 1 -45.24 -49.93 18.34
N SER A 2 -44.48 -50.25 17.28
CA SER A 2 -43.16 -50.87 17.37
C SER A 2 -42.08 -49.88 16.94
N THR A 3 -41.19 -49.55 17.87
CA THR A 3 -39.97 -48.75 17.64
C THR A 3 -38.89 -49.63 17.01
N PRO A 4 -38.22 -49.20 15.92
CA PRO A 4 -37.08 -49.94 15.40
C PRO A 4 -35.80 -49.52 16.14
N LEU A 5 -35.11 -50.51 16.69
CA LEU A 5 -33.75 -50.40 17.21
C LEU A 5 -32.78 -50.32 16.02
N VAL A 6 -32.13 -49.17 15.82
CA VAL A 6 -31.04 -49.02 14.84
C VAL A 6 -29.71 -49.20 15.57
N THR A 7 -29.19 -50.43 15.56
CA THR A 7 -27.80 -50.74 15.93
C THR A 7 -26.96 -50.87 14.66
N GLY A 8 -26.31 -49.77 14.28
CA GLY A 8 -25.32 -49.72 13.20
C GLY A 8 -23.96 -49.35 13.74
N THR A 9 -23.20 -50.34 14.24
CA THR A 9 -21.81 -50.19 14.67
C THR A 9 -20.91 -49.86 13.49
N CYS A 10 -20.51 -48.60 13.39
CA CYS A 10 -19.45 -48.15 12.49
C CYS A 10 -18.09 -48.53 13.09
N ARG A 11 -17.61 -49.75 12.80
CA ARG A 11 -16.20 -50.12 13.03
C ARG A 11 -15.34 -49.39 12.00
N LEU A 12 -15.05 -48.12 12.27
CA LEU A 12 -13.93 -47.42 11.62
C LEU A 12 -12.65 -48.23 11.90
N LEU A 13 -12.08 -48.79 10.85
CA LEU A 13 -10.92 -49.66 10.87
C LEU A 13 -9.76 -48.95 11.58
N LYS A 14 -9.15 -49.60 12.60
CA LYS A 14 -7.96 -49.11 13.34
C LYS A 14 -6.84 -48.59 12.43
N LYS A 15 -6.77 -49.06 11.18
CA LYS A 15 -5.78 -48.66 10.16
C LYS A 15 -5.97 -47.22 9.67
N ASP A 16 -7.20 -46.72 9.59
CA ASP A 16 -7.49 -45.36 9.12
C ASP A 16 -7.15 -44.31 10.18
N GLY A 17 -7.28 -44.66 11.47
CA GLY A 17 -6.85 -43.82 12.59
C GLY A 17 -5.35 -43.50 12.53
N HIS A 18 -4.50 -44.50 12.23
CA HIS A 18 -3.05 -44.28 12.13
C HIS A 18 -2.68 -43.31 11.00
N ARG A 19 -3.37 -43.36 9.86
CA ARG A 19 -3.11 -42.48 8.72
C ARG A 19 -3.53 -41.03 8.99
N LEU A 20 -4.68 -40.83 9.64
CA LEU A 20 -5.17 -39.50 10.00
C LEU A 20 -4.27 -38.85 11.05
N THR A 21 -3.89 -39.61 12.09
CA THR A 21 -2.93 -39.13 13.11
C THR A 21 -1.60 -38.76 12.49
N ALA A 22 -1.04 -39.59 11.59
CA ALA A 22 0.23 -39.29 10.92
C ALA A 22 0.14 -38.00 10.08
N LYS A 23 -0.95 -37.78 9.34
CA LYS A 23 -1.18 -36.56 8.58
C LYS A 23 -1.30 -35.32 9.47
N ALA A 24 -2.03 -35.43 10.59
CA ALA A 24 -2.19 -34.35 11.55
C ALA A 24 -0.84 -33.96 12.17
N LEU A 25 -0.04 -34.94 12.61
CA LEU A 25 1.30 -34.70 13.15
C LEU A 25 2.25 -34.07 12.12
N GLN A 26 2.18 -34.48 10.85
CA GLN A 26 2.96 -33.86 9.79
C GLN A 26 2.58 -32.39 9.58
N LEU A 27 1.29 -32.06 9.62
CA LEU A 27 0.81 -30.68 9.53
C LEU A 27 1.28 -29.85 10.73
N LEU A 28 1.19 -30.40 11.96
CA LEU A 28 1.67 -29.73 13.17
C LEU A 28 3.19 -29.47 13.11
N LYS A 29 3.98 -30.41 12.59
CA LYS A 29 5.43 -30.22 12.37
C LYS A 29 5.73 -29.10 11.37
N ASN A 30 4.92 -28.99 10.30
CA ASN A 30 5.05 -27.89 9.35
C ASN A 30 4.71 -26.54 10.00
N ILE A 31 3.66 -26.49 10.84
CA ILE A 31 3.29 -25.29 11.61
C ILE A 31 4.41 -24.91 12.59
N GLU A 32 4.97 -25.86 13.32
CA GLU A 32 6.09 -25.66 14.24
C GLU A 32 7.31 -25.05 13.54
N SER A 33 7.69 -25.57 12.38
CA SER A 33 8.79 -25.00 11.59
C SER A 33 8.52 -23.54 11.18
N ARG A 34 7.27 -23.18 10.89
CA ARG A 34 6.88 -21.80 10.57
C ARG A 34 6.84 -20.89 11.79
N ILE A 35 6.48 -21.40 12.96
CA ILE A 35 6.59 -20.71 14.26
C ILE A 35 8.06 -20.32 14.50
N HIS A 36 8.98 -21.28 14.36
CA HIS A 36 10.42 -21.01 14.47
C HIS A 36 10.93 -19.96 13.46
N CYS A 37 10.37 -19.95 12.25
CA CYS A 37 10.67 -18.90 11.28
C CYS A 37 10.17 -17.52 11.75
N CYS A 38 9.00 -17.44 12.40
CA CYS A 38 8.50 -16.20 12.96
C CYS A 38 9.36 -15.72 14.14
N ASP A 39 9.80 -16.62 15.03
CA ASP A 39 10.77 -16.29 16.08
C ASP A 39 12.04 -15.66 15.51
N HIS A 40 12.60 -16.26 14.46
CA HIS A 40 13.81 -15.74 13.83
C HIS A 40 13.59 -14.36 13.18
N LEU A 41 12.41 -14.15 12.56
CA LEU A 41 12.06 -12.85 11.99
C LEU A 41 11.85 -11.79 13.06
N LEU A 42 11.31 -12.16 14.23
CA LEU A 42 11.20 -11.28 15.39
C LEU A 42 12.57 -10.78 15.87
N LEU A 43 13.60 -11.64 15.85
CA LEU A 43 14.95 -11.23 16.21
C LEU A 43 15.59 -10.26 15.21
N GLN A 44 15.09 -10.22 13.98
CA GLN A 44 15.58 -9.37 12.89
C GLN A 44 14.56 -8.28 12.52
N LEU A 45 13.71 -7.89 13.46
CA LEU A 45 12.54 -7.08 13.22
C LEU A 45 12.88 -5.76 12.51
N SER A 46 12.25 -5.60 11.35
CA SER A 46 12.07 -4.33 10.65
C SER A 46 10.57 -4.08 10.49
N ASP A 47 10.16 -2.83 10.20
CA ASP A 47 8.75 -2.49 9.99
C ASP A 47 8.10 -3.37 8.90
N ALA A 48 8.83 -3.71 7.84
CA ALA A 48 8.37 -4.60 6.79
C ALA A 48 8.17 -6.05 7.29
N SER A 49 8.98 -6.50 8.25
CA SER A 49 8.88 -7.85 8.84
C SER A 49 7.68 -7.99 9.77
N TYR A 50 7.18 -6.90 10.35
CA TYR A 50 6.06 -6.94 11.30
C TYR A 50 4.77 -7.46 10.68
N PHE A 51 4.32 -6.86 9.58
CA PHE A 51 3.08 -7.26 8.90
C PHE A 51 3.17 -8.69 8.39
N ASP A 52 4.34 -9.09 7.89
CA ASP A 52 4.62 -10.46 7.46
C ASP A 52 4.46 -11.46 8.63
N ILE A 53 4.95 -11.12 9.82
CA ILE A 53 4.80 -11.96 11.01
C ILE A 53 3.33 -12.04 11.44
N GLN A 54 2.60 -10.91 11.51
CA GLN A 54 1.17 -10.93 11.86
C GLN A 54 0.34 -11.77 10.90
N TYR A 55 0.53 -11.60 9.59
CA TYR A 55 -0.16 -12.39 8.58
C TYR A 55 0.16 -13.89 8.72
N LYS A 56 1.43 -14.22 8.97
CA LYS A 56 1.85 -15.61 9.23
C LYS A 56 1.19 -16.16 10.48
N LEU A 57 1.17 -15.43 11.59
CA LEU A 57 0.51 -15.87 12.83
C LEU A 57 -0.97 -16.16 12.59
N ALA A 58 -1.71 -15.25 11.93
CA ALA A 58 -3.11 -15.47 11.58
C ALA A 58 -3.32 -16.74 10.72
N THR A 59 -2.45 -16.95 9.72
CA THR A 59 -2.47 -18.16 8.87
C THR A 59 -2.18 -19.43 9.68
N LEU A 60 -1.28 -19.36 10.66
CA LEU A 60 -0.92 -20.48 11.52
C LEU A 60 -2.06 -20.84 12.48
N HIS A 61 -2.75 -19.86 13.08
CA HIS A 61 -3.97 -20.09 13.86
C HIS A 61 -5.04 -20.78 13.03
N GLN A 62 -5.33 -20.28 11.82
CA GLN A 62 -6.30 -20.93 10.93
C GLN A 62 -5.88 -22.35 10.54
N GLY A 63 -4.58 -22.59 10.33
CA GLY A 63 -4.03 -23.91 10.09
C GLY A 63 -4.22 -24.85 11.29
N MET A 64 -4.10 -24.31 12.51
CA MET A 64 -4.30 -25.03 13.76
C MET A 64 -5.75 -25.44 13.98
N ASP A 65 -6.70 -24.57 13.61
CA ASP A 65 -8.14 -24.85 13.70
C ASP A 65 -8.57 -26.00 12.78
N LYS A 66 -7.90 -26.17 11.64
CA LYS A 66 -8.15 -27.28 10.70
C LYS A 66 -7.70 -28.64 11.23
N VAL A 67 -6.87 -28.71 12.28
CA VAL A 67 -6.46 -29.96 12.91
C VAL A 67 -7.57 -30.44 13.86
N THR A 68 -8.42 -31.35 13.35
CA THR A 68 -9.60 -31.88 14.05
C THR A 68 -9.37 -33.24 14.74
N CYS A 69 -8.21 -33.87 14.53
CA CYS A 69 -7.87 -35.17 15.10
C CYS A 69 -7.73 -35.09 16.63
N GLN A 70 -8.38 -36.01 17.34
CA GLN A 70 -8.49 -36.04 18.81
C GLN A 70 -7.52 -37.02 19.49
N ALA A 71 -6.53 -37.55 18.77
CA ALA A 71 -5.53 -38.43 19.39
C ALA A 71 -4.71 -37.66 20.44
N ASP A 72 -4.47 -38.25 21.61
CA ASP A 72 -3.82 -37.57 22.75
C ASP A 72 -2.49 -36.90 22.36
N THR A 73 -1.69 -37.55 21.53
CA THR A 73 -0.42 -37.02 21.03
C THR A 73 -0.61 -35.77 20.17
N VAL A 74 -1.63 -35.74 19.30
CA VAL A 74 -1.98 -34.60 18.45
C VAL A 74 -2.53 -33.46 19.29
N THR A 75 -3.44 -33.74 20.23
CA THR A 75 -4.04 -32.75 21.13
C THR A 75 -2.99 -32.08 22.01
N SER A 76 -2.07 -32.87 22.56
CA SER A 76 -0.95 -32.37 23.37
C SER A 76 -0.03 -31.44 22.54
N GLN A 77 0.39 -31.88 21.35
CA GLN A 77 1.26 -31.07 20.49
C GLN A 77 0.54 -29.79 20.00
N LYS A 78 -0.73 -29.89 19.62
CA LYS A 78 -1.58 -28.73 19.24
C LYS A 78 -1.62 -27.70 20.36
N LYS A 79 -1.85 -28.12 21.62
CA LYS A 79 -1.88 -27.23 22.78
C LYS A 79 -0.53 -26.52 22.99
N THR A 80 0.59 -27.24 22.88
CA THR A 80 1.92 -26.64 23.00
C THR A 80 2.18 -25.59 21.93
N LEU A 81 1.83 -25.87 20.68
CA LEU A 81 2.02 -24.92 19.57
C LEU A 81 1.09 -23.70 19.67
N LEU A 82 -0.15 -23.87 20.14
CA LEU A 82 -1.06 -22.75 20.41
C LEU A 82 -0.50 -21.81 21.47
N ALA A 83 -0.03 -22.34 22.61
CA ALA A 83 0.57 -21.52 23.66
C ALA A 83 1.77 -20.70 23.15
N ARG A 84 2.58 -21.28 22.25
CA ARG A 84 3.72 -20.58 21.64
C ARG A 84 3.29 -19.53 20.62
N LEU A 85 2.21 -19.78 19.87
CA LEU A 85 1.62 -18.77 18.98
C LEU A 85 1.09 -17.58 19.77
N ASP A 86 0.37 -17.84 20.88
CA ASP A 86 -0.16 -16.79 21.76
C ASP A 86 0.97 -15.95 22.37
N GLU A 87 2.08 -16.60 22.78
CA GLU A 87 3.28 -15.93 23.27
C GLU A 87 3.91 -15.04 22.19
N LEU A 88 4.06 -15.56 20.96
CA LEU A 88 4.59 -14.79 19.84
C LEU A 88 3.70 -13.59 19.51
N GLU A 89 2.38 -13.77 19.50
CA GLU A 89 1.45 -12.68 19.25
C GLU A 89 1.55 -11.60 20.33
N ALA A 90 1.73 -11.98 21.59
CA ALA A 90 1.97 -11.03 22.68
C ALA A 90 3.28 -10.25 22.48
N GLN A 91 4.37 -10.93 22.08
CA GLN A 91 5.66 -10.27 21.78
C GLN A 91 5.54 -9.30 20.59
N VAL A 92 4.86 -9.72 19.52
CA VAL A 92 4.58 -8.86 18.35
C VAL A 92 3.78 -7.63 18.80
N LYS A 93 2.73 -7.79 19.61
CA LYS A 93 1.91 -6.69 20.11
C LYS A 93 2.74 -5.67 20.91
N LEU A 94 3.60 -6.13 21.80
CA LEU A 94 4.50 -5.27 22.59
C LEU A 94 5.47 -4.48 21.71
N TYR A 95 5.99 -5.10 20.65
CA TYR A 95 6.84 -4.40 19.69
C TYR A 95 6.10 -3.25 19.00
N THR A 96 4.86 -3.46 18.56
CA THR A 96 4.03 -2.41 17.92
C THR A 96 3.91 -1.15 18.77
N LEU A 97 3.71 -1.33 20.08
CA LEU A 97 3.54 -0.23 21.03
C LEU A 97 4.83 0.58 21.22
N THR A 98 5.99 -0.02 20.95
CA THR A 98 7.29 0.57 21.27
C THR A 98 8.01 1.10 20.02
N SER A 99 7.74 0.53 18.84
CA SER A 99 8.58 0.72 17.65
C SER A 99 8.13 1.86 16.72
N CYS A 100 6.83 2.17 16.64
CA CYS A 100 6.35 3.19 15.71
C CYS A 100 6.30 4.56 16.40
N GLY A 101 7.46 5.23 16.49
CA GLY A 101 7.48 6.67 16.68
C GLY A 101 6.79 7.41 15.52
N PRO A 102 6.51 8.71 15.68
CA PRO A 102 5.90 9.50 14.62
C PRO A 102 6.76 9.46 13.35
N VAL A 103 6.13 9.15 12.22
CA VAL A 103 6.79 9.23 10.91
C VAL A 103 6.93 10.70 10.53
N LYS A 104 8.16 11.19 10.47
CA LYS A 104 8.43 12.54 9.96
C LYS A 104 8.31 12.54 8.44
N VAL A 105 7.51 13.45 7.91
CA VAL A 105 7.36 13.70 6.47
C VAL A 105 7.78 15.13 6.21
N ASP A 106 8.67 15.33 5.24
CA ASP A 106 9.14 16.64 4.84
C ASP A 106 8.12 17.26 3.86
N THR A 107 7.45 18.33 4.30
CA THR A 107 6.45 19.07 3.52
C THR A 107 7.01 20.35 2.91
N GLU A 108 8.28 20.70 3.17
CA GLU A 108 8.86 21.99 2.75
C GLU A 108 8.74 22.20 1.24
N ASN A 109 8.89 21.12 0.47
CA ASN A 109 8.78 21.17 -0.99
C ASN A 109 7.42 21.73 -1.45
N HIS A 110 6.32 21.39 -0.77
CA HIS A 110 4.97 21.81 -1.16
C HIS A 110 4.69 23.31 -0.97
N TYR A 111 5.51 24.00 -0.16
CA TYR A 111 5.37 25.45 0.08
C TYR A 111 6.21 26.30 -0.87
N GLN A 112 7.08 25.69 -1.67
CA GLN A 112 7.90 26.42 -2.62
C GLN A 112 7.07 26.77 -3.88
N PRO A 113 6.99 28.05 -4.27
CA PRO A 113 6.27 28.45 -5.47
C PRO A 113 6.90 27.78 -6.69
N PRO A 114 6.14 26.97 -7.45
CA PRO A 114 6.69 26.25 -8.59
C PRO A 114 7.17 27.25 -9.64
N VAL A 115 8.34 26.97 -10.21
CA VAL A 115 8.91 27.68 -11.37
C VAL A 115 9.09 29.20 -11.25
N GLU A 116 9.00 29.80 -10.06
CA GLU A 116 9.11 31.27 -9.86
C GLU A 116 10.43 31.85 -10.40
N GLN A 117 11.51 31.07 -10.35
CA GLN A 117 12.83 31.47 -10.83
C GLN A 117 13.02 31.31 -12.35
N MET A 118 12.00 30.82 -13.07
CA MET A 118 12.06 30.62 -14.52
C MET A 118 11.62 31.87 -15.29
N ASP A 119 12.09 32.01 -16.52
CA ASP A 119 11.61 33.03 -17.44
C ASP A 119 10.12 32.82 -17.76
N ALA A 120 9.37 33.91 -17.87
CA ALA A 120 7.92 33.86 -18.10
C ALA A 120 7.54 33.06 -19.36
N ILE A 121 8.34 33.12 -20.42
CA ILE A 121 8.09 32.34 -21.65
C ILE A 121 8.24 30.85 -21.36
N ALA A 122 9.26 30.46 -20.59
CA ALA A 122 9.43 29.08 -20.18
C ALA A 122 8.26 28.63 -19.28
N GLN A 123 7.89 29.42 -18.26
CA GLN A 123 6.75 29.11 -17.38
C GLN A 123 5.46 28.85 -18.17
N VAL A 124 5.10 29.75 -19.10
CA VAL A 124 3.91 29.59 -19.95
C VAL A 124 4.01 28.34 -20.84
N THR A 125 5.20 28.06 -21.38
CA THR A 125 5.41 26.87 -22.22
C THR A 125 5.18 25.58 -21.44
N LEU A 126 5.72 25.48 -20.22
CA LEU A 126 5.49 24.31 -19.35
C LEU A 126 4.01 24.21 -18.96
N LEU A 127 3.38 25.33 -18.58
CA LEU A 127 1.98 25.36 -18.19
C LEU A 127 1.07 24.86 -19.33
N LEU A 128 1.32 25.28 -20.57
CA LEU A 128 0.56 24.80 -21.74
C LEU A 128 0.71 23.28 -21.92
N GLY A 129 1.93 22.75 -21.82
CA GLY A 129 2.16 21.31 -21.86
C GLY A 129 1.42 20.55 -20.75
N ILE A 130 1.41 21.09 -19.53
CA ILE A 130 0.71 20.53 -18.37
C ILE A 130 -0.80 20.56 -18.57
N ILE A 131 -1.38 21.67 -19.03
CA ILE A 131 -2.83 21.76 -19.32
C ILE A 131 -3.21 20.71 -20.36
N CYS A 132 -2.42 20.57 -21.43
CA CYS A 132 -2.62 19.55 -22.43
C CYS A 132 -2.61 18.13 -21.85
N ASN A 133 -1.68 17.83 -20.94
CA ASN A 133 -1.56 16.50 -20.36
C ASN A 133 -2.64 16.20 -19.30
N VAL A 134 -2.83 17.11 -18.35
CA VAL A 134 -3.65 16.90 -17.15
C VAL A 134 -5.12 17.22 -17.44
N ILE A 135 -5.42 18.36 -18.05
CA ILE A 135 -6.79 18.83 -18.25
C ILE A 135 -7.40 18.20 -19.50
N PHE A 136 -6.66 18.17 -20.61
CA PHE A 136 -7.15 17.57 -21.85
C PHE A 136 -6.88 16.06 -21.95
N GLY A 137 -6.19 15.47 -20.97
CA GLY A 137 -5.94 14.02 -20.92
C GLY A 137 -5.04 13.52 -22.06
N ILE A 138 -4.22 14.39 -22.66
CA ILE A 138 -3.31 13.97 -23.73
C ILE A 138 -2.23 13.07 -23.14
N GLY A 139 -2.13 11.85 -23.63
CA GLY A 139 -1.12 10.89 -23.17
C GLY A 139 0.31 11.41 -23.30
N THR A 140 1.23 10.84 -22.51
CA THR A 140 2.62 11.31 -22.37
C THR A 140 3.34 11.54 -23.70
N SER A 141 3.18 10.64 -24.68
CA SER A 141 3.78 10.80 -26.01
C SER A 141 3.25 12.01 -26.77
N GLY A 142 1.94 12.28 -26.68
CA GLY A 142 1.32 13.45 -27.29
C GLY A 142 1.71 14.74 -26.60
N ALA A 143 1.76 14.74 -25.26
CA ALA A 143 2.23 15.89 -24.50
C ALA A 143 3.71 16.20 -24.74
N ASN A 144 4.57 15.18 -24.85
CA ASN A 144 5.97 15.33 -25.26
C ASN A 144 6.09 15.92 -26.66
N PHE A 145 5.25 15.48 -27.61
CA PHE A 145 5.21 16.04 -28.95
C PHE A 145 4.85 17.53 -28.91
N ILE A 146 3.83 17.92 -28.13
CA ILE A 146 3.43 19.33 -27.95
C ILE A 146 4.58 20.14 -27.36
N MET A 147 5.20 19.67 -26.28
CA MET A 147 6.35 20.35 -25.63
C MET A 147 7.51 20.57 -26.60
N ASN A 148 7.88 19.53 -27.37
CA ASN A 148 8.94 19.64 -28.37
C ASN A 148 8.56 20.55 -29.54
N GLY A 149 7.28 20.55 -29.95
CA GLY A 149 6.75 21.47 -30.95
C GLY A 149 6.83 22.94 -30.50
N LEU A 150 6.41 23.23 -29.27
CA LEU A 150 6.54 24.56 -28.67
C LEU A 150 8.00 25.00 -28.57
N SER A 151 8.88 24.11 -28.11
CA SER A 151 10.33 24.37 -28.04
C SER A 151 10.91 24.68 -29.43
N LEU A 152 10.54 23.93 -30.47
CA LEU A 152 10.97 24.21 -31.85
C LEU A 152 10.44 25.56 -32.36
N LEU A 153 9.16 25.87 -32.11
CA LEU A 153 8.56 27.14 -32.50
C LEU A 153 9.29 28.33 -31.85
N LEU A 154 9.58 28.24 -30.55
CA LEU A 154 10.35 29.26 -29.83
C LEU A 154 11.78 29.37 -30.35
N TYR A 155 12.44 28.24 -30.61
CA TYR A 155 13.77 28.23 -31.22
C TYR A 155 13.78 29.00 -32.55
N LEU A 156 12.82 28.72 -33.43
CA LEU A 156 12.69 29.41 -34.72
C LEU A 156 12.35 30.89 -34.56
N ALA A 157 11.47 31.24 -33.61
CA ALA A 157 11.09 32.63 -33.33
C ALA A 157 12.24 33.46 -32.74
N PHE A 158 13.10 32.85 -31.93
CA PHE A 158 14.25 33.50 -31.29
C PHE A 158 15.49 33.59 -32.17
N ARG A 159 15.53 32.82 -33.26
CA ARG A 159 16.68 32.72 -34.16
C ARG A 159 16.87 34.01 -34.94
N LYS A 160 18.10 34.54 -34.90
CA LYS A 160 18.51 35.69 -35.72
C LYS A 160 18.74 35.29 -37.17
N SER A 161 18.91 36.27 -38.05
CA SER A 161 19.23 36.06 -39.46
C SER A 161 20.56 35.32 -39.69
N ASP A 162 21.53 35.47 -38.79
CA ASP A 162 22.80 34.72 -38.80
C ASP A 162 22.65 33.26 -38.33
N GLY A 163 21.44 32.87 -37.90
CA GLY A 163 21.11 31.55 -37.43
C GLY A 163 21.40 31.30 -35.94
N THR A 164 21.91 32.28 -35.20
CA THR A 164 22.26 32.18 -33.77
C THR A 164 21.13 32.63 -32.85
N LEU A 165 21.20 32.24 -31.57
CA LEU A 165 20.33 32.72 -30.50
C LEU A 165 21.06 33.78 -29.66
N SER A 166 20.31 34.74 -29.10
CA SER A 166 20.87 35.60 -28.05
C SER A 166 21.13 34.78 -26.77
N ALA A 167 22.05 35.23 -25.92
CA ALA A 167 22.32 34.57 -24.63
C ALA A 167 21.06 34.46 -23.75
N VAL A 168 20.20 35.48 -23.79
CA VAL A 168 18.91 35.48 -23.08
C VAL A 168 17.99 34.40 -23.63
N HIS A 169 17.80 34.32 -24.95
CA HIS A 169 16.94 33.30 -25.56
C HIS A 169 17.48 31.88 -25.34
N GLN A 170 18.80 31.70 -25.39
CA GLN A 170 19.42 30.41 -25.11
C GLN A 170 19.18 29.98 -23.66
N ASN A 171 19.19 30.91 -22.70
CA ASN A 171 18.83 30.64 -21.30
C ASN A 171 17.35 30.23 -21.17
N VAL A 172 16.42 30.92 -21.84
CA VAL A 172 14.98 30.54 -21.84
C VAL A 172 14.80 29.12 -22.39
N MET A 173 15.43 28.81 -23.53
CA MET A 173 15.35 27.49 -24.15
C MET A 173 15.89 26.39 -23.25
N ALA A 174 16.96 26.66 -22.50
CA ALA A 174 17.55 25.69 -21.57
C ALA A 174 16.65 25.36 -20.37
N GLN A 175 15.68 26.23 -20.03
CA GLN A 175 14.76 26.00 -18.94
C GLN A 175 13.55 25.12 -19.32
N ILE A 176 13.26 24.99 -20.62
CA ILE A 176 12.13 24.22 -21.14
C ILE A 176 12.54 22.74 -21.26
N PRO A 177 11.91 21.82 -20.52
CA PRO A 177 12.25 20.41 -20.58
C PRO A 177 11.76 19.77 -21.88
N SER A 178 12.47 18.73 -22.33
CA SER A 178 12.12 17.94 -23.52
C SER A 178 11.00 16.91 -23.27
N THR A 179 10.60 16.71 -22.01
CA THR A 179 9.54 15.78 -21.63
C THR A 179 8.54 16.40 -20.67
N ILE A 180 7.29 16.00 -20.80
CA ILE A 180 6.20 16.42 -19.91
C ILE A 180 6.41 15.95 -18.48
N GLY A 181 7.07 14.80 -18.28
CA GLY A 181 7.38 14.29 -16.94
C GLY A 181 8.23 15.28 -16.14
N VAL A 182 9.27 15.85 -16.77
CA VAL A 182 10.11 16.85 -16.11
C VAL A 182 9.36 18.16 -15.88
N ALA A 183 8.46 18.56 -16.79
CA ALA A 183 7.60 19.73 -16.58
C ALA A 183 6.66 19.54 -15.38
N LEU A 184 5.99 18.38 -15.27
CA LEU A 184 5.15 18.03 -14.13
C LEU A 184 5.95 18.04 -12.82
N SER A 185 7.16 17.48 -12.81
CA SER A 185 8.02 17.52 -11.63
C SER A 185 8.42 18.94 -11.23
N LYS A 186 8.68 19.84 -12.19
CA LYS A 186 8.98 21.26 -11.91
C LYS A 186 7.79 22.01 -11.27
N PHE A 187 6.57 21.62 -11.61
CA PHE A 187 5.34 22.11 -10.98
C PHE A 187 4.95 21.32 -9.73
N GLN A 188 5.76 20.34 -9.33
CA GLN A 188 5.47 19.43 -8.21
C GLN A 188 4.14 18.66 -8.37
N LEU A 189 3.69 18.50 -9.62
CA LEU A 189 2.48 17.75 -9.97
C LEU A 189 2.79 16.27 -10.23
N ALA A 190 4.06 15.90 -10.29
CA ALA A 190 4.48 14.51 -10.38
C ALA A 190 4.29 13.84 -9.01
N THR A 191 3.12 13.22 -8.79
CA THR A 191 2.85 12.49 -7.57
C THR A 191 3.88 11.38 -7.37
N LYS A 192 4.38 11.23 -6.15
CA LYS A 192 5.26 10.11 -5.84
C LYS A 192 4.45 8.82 -5.90
N THR A 193 4.88 7.92 -6.78
CA THR A 193 4.24 6.61 -6.93
C THR A 193 5.22 5.50 -6.58
N ILE A 194 4.66 4.44 -6.00
CA ILE A 194 5.35 3.21 -5.68
C ILE A 194 4.87 2.17 -6.70
N ILE A 195 5.82 1.61 -7.45
CA ILE A 195 5.55 0.56 -8.41
C ILE A 195 5.69 -0.77 -7.69
N TYR A 196 4.60 -1.49 -7.49
CA TYR A 196 4.61 -2.85 -6.94
C TYR A 196 4.71 -3.89 -8.06
N ALA A 197 5.49 -4.95 -7.85
CA ALA A 197 5.44 -6.13 -8.70
C ALA A 197 4.25 -7.01 -8.30
N ILE A 198 3.50 -7.54 -9.27
CA ILE A 198 2.35 -8.42 -9.03
C ILE A 198 2.62 -9.81 -9.60
N CYS A 199 2.31 -10.85 -8.82
CA CYS A 199 2.26 -12.25 -9.28
C CYS A 199 0.92 -12.60 -9.95
N ALA A 200 0.81 -13.70 -10.71
CA ALA A 200 -0.48 -14.20 -11.18
C ALA A 200 -1.42 -14.59 -10.03
N CYS A 201 -0.92 -14.91 -8.83
CA CYS A 201 -1.75 -15.09 -7.64
C CYS A 201 -2.24 -13.77 -7.01
N HIS A 202 -2.02 -12.62 -7.65
CA HIS A 202 -2.41 -11.27 -7.22
C HIS A 202 -1.71 -10.75 -5.95
N CYS A 203 -0.72 -11.46 -5.42
CA CYS A 203 0.14 -10.93 -4.36
C CYS A 203 1.04 -9.80 -4.89
N THR A 204 1.09 -8.70 -4.14
CA THR A 204 1.86 -7.49 -4.46
C THR A 204 3.15 -7.41 -3.67
N TYR A 205 4.24 -6.98 -4.32
CA TYR A 205 5.57 -6.87 -3.72
C TYR A 205 6.08 -5.43 -3.88
N ALA A 206 6.29 -4.75 -2.76
CA ALA A 206 6.87 -3.43 -2.73
C ALA A 206 8.32 -3.45 -3.28
N PRO A 207 8.80 -2.35 -3.88
CA PRO A 207 10.20 -2.21 -4.21
C PRO A 207 11.04 -2.06 -2.94
N SER A 208 12.26 -2.60 -2.98
CA SER A 208 13.32 -2.26 -2.02
C SER A 208 14.36 -1.37 -2.70
N TYR A 209 15.01 -0.52 -1.90
CA TYR A 209 16.05 0.39 -2.38
C TYR A 209 17.35 0.03 -1.66
N PRO A 210 18.29 -0.66 -2.34
CA PRO A 210 19.59 -0.95 -1.76
C PRO A 210 20.30 0.33 -1.30
N VAL A 211 21.11 0.24 -0.25
CA VAL A 211 21.83 1.40 0.30
C VAL A 211 22.64 2.08 -0.80
N GLY A 212 22.37 3.38 -1.02
CA GLY A 212 23.04 4.19 -2.06
C GLY A 212 22.46 4.06 -3.48
N SER A 213 21.42 3.26 -3.68
CA SER A 213 20.73 3.12 -4.97
C SER A 213 19.35 3.79 -4.95
N GLN A 214 19.06 4.58 -5.98
CA GLN A 214 17.71 5.09 -6.26
C GLN A 214 16.89 4.13 -7.14
N ASN A 215 17.54 3.09 -7.68
CA ASN A 215 16.87 2.12 -8.52
C ASN A 215 16.10 1.11 -7.66
N PRO A 216 14.80 0.92 -7.89
CA PRO A 216 14.00 -0.05 -7.16
C PRO A 216 14.40 -1.48 -7.55
N VAL A 217 14.46 -2.35 -6.55
CA VAL A 217 14.70 -3.79 -6.72
C VAL A 217 13.46 -4.55 -6.25
N HIS A 218 13.07 -5.57 -7.00
CA HIS A 218 11.98 -6.46 -6.63
C HIS A 218 12.48 -7.90 -6.47
N PRO A 219 11.77 -8.74 -5.70
CA PRO A 219 12.07 -10.16 -5.65
C PRO A 219 11.93 -10.80 -7.04
N ASN A 220 12.81 -11.76 -7.36
CA ASN A 220 12.77 -12.48 -8.64
C ASN A 220 11.54 -13.40 -8.76
N TYR A 221 11.06 -13.93 -7.64
CA TYR A 221 10.01 -14.93 -7.57
C TYR A 221 9.00 -14.58 -6.49
N CYS A 222 7.75 -14.98 -6.71
CA CYS A 222 6.71 -14.94 -5.71
C CYS A 222 7.11 -15.82 -4.51
N SER A 223 6.85 -15.34 -3.29
CA SER A 223 7.04 -16.08 -2.05
C SER A 223 5.72 -16.40 -1.34
N HIS A 224 4.60 -15.92 -1.88
CA HIS A 224 3.27 -16.07 -1.31
C HIS A 224 2.84 -17.54 -1.23
N SER A 225 2.32 -17.91 -0.07
CA SER A 225 1.77 -19.24 0.20
C SER A 225 0.27 -19.12 0.49
N LEU A 226 -0.55 -19.47 -0.50
CA LEU A 226 -2.02 -19.48 -0.38
C LEU A 226 -2.49 -20.47 0.70
N THR A 227 -1.77 -21.57 0.85
CA THR A 227 -1.99 -22.57 1.91
C THR A 227 -0.67 -22.98 2.53
N PRO A 228 -0.66 -23.62 3.71
CA PRO A 228 0.55 -24.20 4.26
C PRO A 228 1.29 -25.15 3.31
N GLU A 229 0.56 -25.79 2.40
CA GLU A 229 1.06 -26.79 1.45
C GLU A 229 1.42 -26.23 0.08
N THR A 230 0.85 -25.08 -0.33
CA THR A 230 1.07 -24.49 -1.66
C THR A 230 1.88 -23.20 -1.57
N ARG A 231 2.97 -23.13 -2.36
CA ARG A 231 3.76 -21.91 -2.56
C ARG A 231 3.69 -21.53 -4.03
N CYS A 232 3.36 -20.27 -4.29
CA CYS A 232 3.48 -19.72 -5.63
C CYS A 232 4.96 -19.42 -5.90
N THR A 233 5.52 -19.93 -7.00
CA THR A 233 6.94 -19.76 -7.36
C THR A 233 7.10 -19.08 -8.72
N GLU A 234 6.07 -18.36 -9.17
CA GLU A 234 6.11 -17.68 -10.45
C GLU A 234 7.16 -16.56 -10.43
N SER A 235 7.83 -16.36 -11.57
CA SER A 235 8.76 -15.26 -11.75
C SER A 235 8.01 -13.92 -11.79
N LEU A 236 8.45 -12.97 -10.97
CA LEU A 236 7.89 -11.62 -10.92
C LEU A 236 8.52 -10.70 -11.96
N LEU A 237 9.70 -11.05 -12.46
CA LEU A 237 10.51 -10.20 -13.33
C LEU A 237 10.62 -10.75 -14.75
N LYS A 238 10.74 -9.85 -15.73
CA LYS A 238 11.17 -10.13 -17.10
C LYS A 238 12.54 -9.49 -17.28
N THR A 239 13.44 -10.21 -17.93
CA THR A 239 14.77 -9.71 -18.29
C THR A 239 14.71 -9.24 -19.74
N SER A 240 15.08 -7.99 -19.99
CA SER A 240 15.20 -7.43 -21.34
C SER A 240 16.42 -8.03 -22.06
N THR A 241 16.53 -7.76 -23.37
CA THR A 241 17.73 -8.10 -24.14
C THR A 241 18.98 -7.36 -23.67
N SER A 242 18.83 -6.23 -22.97
CA SER A 242 19.93 -5.49 -22.32
C SER A 242 20.34 -6.07 -20.97
N GLY A 243 19.65 -7.11 -20.47
CA GLY A 243 19.88 -7.70 -19.14
C GLY A 243 19.18 -6.96 -18.00
N GLU A 244 18.40 -5.93 -18.29
CA GLU A 244 17.65 -5.17 -17.29
C GLU A 244 16.41 -5.95 -16.84
N CYS A 245 16.23 -6.09 -15.53
CA CYS A 245 15.08 -6.77 -14.95
C CYS A 245 13.98 -5.76 -14.60
N SER A 246 12.78 -5.98 -15.13
CA SER A 246 11.59 -5.17 -14.81
C SER A 246 10.42 -6.08 -14.41
N PRO A 247 9.46 -5.60 -13.59
CA PRO A 247 8.30 -6.41 -13.23
C PRO A 247 7.51 -6.87 -14.46
N ARG A 248 7.05 -8.12 -14.45
CA ARG A 248 6.17 -8.67 -15.51
C ARG A 248 4.81 -7.99 -15.50
N LYS A 249 4.26 -7.79 -14.31
CA LYS A 249 2.99 -7.12 -14.05
C LYS A 249 3.20 -6.11 -12.92
N ILE A 250 2.65 -4.91 -13.10
CA ILE A 250 2.80 -3.80 -12.14
C ILE A 250 1.45 -3.39 -11.55
N PHE A 251 1.47 -2.98 -10.29
CA PHE A 251 0.42 -2.20 -9.64
C PHE A 251 1.06 -0.87 -9.23
N ILE A 252 0.50 0.24 -9.69
CA ILE A 252 0.99 1.57 -9.33
C ILE A 252 0.15 2.06 -8.18
N TYR A 253 0.80 2.47 -7.09
CA TYR A 253 0.15 3.02 -5.92
C TYR A 253 0.73 4.40 -5.61
N HIS A 254 -0.10 5.32 -5.12
CA HIS A 254 0.40 6.62 -4.66
C HIS A 254 1.05 6.46 -3.29
N ASP A 255 2.22 7.07 -3.09
CA ASP A 255 2.84 7.10 -1.76
C ASP A 255 1.88 7.83 -0.81
N PHE A 256 1.33 7.10 0.17
CA PHE A 256 0.32 7.65 1.06
C PHE A 256 0.84 8.84 1.87
N LYS A 257 2.14 8.84 2.22
CA LYS A 257 2.76 9.92 2.99
C LYS A 257 2.88 11.18 2.14
N ASP A 258 3.33 11.02 0.89
CA ASP A 258 3.40 12.09 -0.10
C ASP A 258 2.02 12.66 -0.42
N TYR A 259 1.04 11.79 -0.61
CA TYR A 259 -0.36 12.18 -0.83
C TYR A 259 -0.91 12.99 0.35
N LEU A 260 -0.76 12.48 1.57
CA LEU A 260 -1.24 13.16 2.76
C LEU A 260 -0.51 14.49 3.00
N ALA A 261 0.82 14.50 2.84
CA ALA A 261 1.65 15.70 2.92
C ALA A 261 1.14 16.78 1.95
N SER A 262 0.94 16.41 0.68
CA SER A 262 0.40 17.33 -0.32
C SER A 262 -0.98 17.84 0.03
N LEU A 263 -1.84 17.02 0.65
CA LEU A 263 -3.19 17.38 1.03
C LEU A 263 -3.18 18.42 2.16
N VAL A 264 -2.40 18.17 3.22
CA VAL A 264 -2.33 19.06 4.40
C VAL A 264 -1.48 20.31 4.14
N SER A 265 -0.62 20.31 3.12
CA SER A 265 0.10 21.51 2.69
C SER A 265 -0.79 22.54 1.97
N CYS A 266 -2.07 22.23 1.71
CA CYS A 266 -3.04 23.18 1.17
C CYS A 266 -3.93 23.73 2.30
N PRO A 267 -3.76 25.01 2.72
CA PRO A 267 -4.47 25.56 3.87
C PRO A 267 -5.99 25.47 3.78
N ASP A 268 -6.54 25.65 2.58
CA ASP A 268 -8.00 25.57 2.36
C ASP A 268 -8.50 24.13 2.55
N ILE A 269 -7.74 23.13 2.10
CA ILE A 269 -8.11 21.72 2.29
C ILE A 269 -7.96 21.32 3.75
N GLU A 270 -6.85 21.70 4.39
CA GLU A 270 -6.63 21.45 5.82
C GLU A 270 -7.76 22.05 6.67
N ALA A 271 -8.16 23.30 6.41
CA ALA A 271 -9.27 23.94 7.10
C ALA A 271 -10.61 23.19 6.91
N ILE A 272 -10.88 22.67 5.70
CA ILE A 272 -12.07 21.85 5.44
C ILE A 272 -12.01 20.55 6.25
N MET A 273 -10.87 19.87 6.27
CA MET A 273 -10.68 18.62 7.02
C MET A 273 -10.84 18.82 8.54
N ASP A 274 -10.29 19.91 9.05
CA ASP A 274 -10.39 20.31 10.45
C ASP A 274 -11.84 20.64 10.85
N SER A 275 -12.55 21.40 10.00
CA SER A 275 -13.95 21.73 10.25
C SER A 275 -14.85 20.50 10.39
N ALA A 276 -14.55 19.42 9.67
CA ALA A 276 -15.30 18.16 9.79
C ALA A 276 -15.16 17.51 11.18
N CYS A 277 -14.00 17.64 11.82
CA CYS A 277 -13.80 17.19 13.20
C CYS A 277 -14.51 18.11 14.20
N ASP A 278 -14.43 19.43 13.97
CA ASP A 278 -15.04 20.42 14.85
C ASP A 278 -16.58 20.32 14.82
N ASP A 279 -17.16 20.13 13.64
CA ASP A 279 -18.59 19.86 13.45
C ASP A 279 -19.02 18.58 14.18
N LEU A 280 -18.23 17.51 14.06
CA LEU A 280 -18.52 16.26 14.75
C LEU A 280 -18.42 16.40 16.27
N CYS A 281 -17.43 17.16 16.77
CA CYS A 281 -17.28 17.45 18.19
C CYS A 281 -18.50 18.20 18.73
N ALA A 282 -19.01 19.19 18.00
CA ALA A 282 -20.22 19.92 18.36
C ALA A 282 -21.46 19.02 18.43
N LEU A 283 -21.55 18.00 17.57
CA LEU A 283 -22.66 17.04 17.54
C LEU A 283 -22.61 15.97 18.64
N LEU A 284 -21.51 15.84 19.40
CA LEU A 284 -21.42 14.84 20.46
C LEU A 284 -22.49 15.03 21.55
N SER A 285 -22.87 16.28 21.84
CA SER A 285 -23.87 16.59 22.86
C SER A 285 -25.30 16.31 22.39
N SER A 286 -25.54 16.30 21.08
CA SER A 286 -26.86 16.06 20.48
C SER A 286 -26.74 15.24 19.20
N PRO A 287 -26.56 13.91 19.32
CA PRO A 287 -26.50 12.98 18.19
C PRO A 287 -27.65 13.20 17.19
N PRO A 288 -27.38 13.35 15.87
CA PRO A 288 -28.44 13.42 14.88
C PRO A 288 -29.26 12.12 14.84
N HIS A 289 -30.56 12.24 14.57
CA HIS A 289 -31.46 11.09 14.38
C HIS A 289 -31.11 10.26 13.13
N TYR A 290 -30.50 10.87 12.12
CA TYR A 290 -30.11 10.25 10.86
C TYR A 290 -28.69 10.67 10.48
N VAL A 291 -27.88 9.72 10.03
CA VAL A 291 -26.49 9.94 9.60
C VAL A 291 -26.49 10.37 8.14
N LYS A 292 -26.00 11.58 7.85
CA LYS A 292 -25.90 12.16 6.50
C LYS A 292 -24.53 11.98 5.86
N ASN A 293 -23.49 11.91 6.69
CA ASN A 293 -22.11 11.76 6.25
C ASN A 293 -21.37 10.76 7.17
N PRO A 294 -20.20 10.24 6.74
CA PRO A 294 -19.45 9.28 7.53
C PRO A 294 -19.02 9.80 8.91
N PHE A 295 -18.76 11.10 9.07
CA PHE A 295 -18.37 11.71 10.34
C PHE A 295 -19.48 11.64 11.38
N GLU A 296 -20.75 11.75 10.98
CA GLU A 296 -21.90 11.56 11.88
C GLU A 296 -22.11 10.10 12.35
N ALA A 297 -21.34 9.14 11.82
CA ALA A 297 -21.50 7.74 12.18
C ALA A 297 -21.19 7.49 13.67
N GLN A 298 -21.92 6.53 14.25
CA GLN A 298 -21.74 6.17 15.66
C GLN A 298 -20.30 5.78 15.99
N PHE A 299 -19.62 5.05 15.09
CA PHE A 299 -18.27 4.57 15.36
C PHE A 299 -17.28 5.72 15.57
N LEU A 300 -17.30 6.78 14.76
CA LEU A 300 -16.37 7.92 14.91
C LEU A 300 -16.64 8.73 16.18
N ARG A 301 -17.91 8.84 16.58
CA ARG A 301 -18.28 9.53 17.84
C ARG A 301 -17.75 8.83 19.08
N THR A 302 -17.60 7.51 19.02
CA THR A 302 -17.12 6.69 20.14
C THR A 302 -15.69 6.21 19.93
N PHE A 303 -15.04 6.57 18.83
CA PHE A 303 -13.70 6.10 18.52
C PHE A 303 -12.71 6.83 19.42
N CYS A 304 -12.02 6.10 20.30
CA CYS A 304 -10.95 6.67 21.12
C CYS A 304 -9.66 6.76 20.30
N GLY A 305 -8.85 7.78 20.60
CA GLY A 305 -7.49 7.90 20.09
C GLY A 305 -6.56 6.80 20.64
N PRO A 306 -5.28 6.81 20.23
CA PRO A 306 -4.30 5.81 20.65
C PRO A 306 -4.10 5.71 22.17
N ASP A 307 -4.39 6.77 22.91
CA ASP A 307 -4.31 6.80 24.38
C ASP A 307 -5.49 6.11 25.08
N GLY A 308 -6.57 5.81 24.35
CA GLY A 308 -7.81 5.24 24.89
C GLY A 308 -8.61 6.19 25.80
N HIS A 309 -8.11 7.40 26.04
CA HIS A 309 -8.67 8.35 27.01
C HIS A 309 -9.43 9.48 26.32
N LYS A 310 -8.94 9.95 25.17
CA LYS A 310 -9.59 11.02 24.40
C LYS A 310 -10.34 10.43 23.22
N LEU A 311 -11.48 11.04 22.89
CA LEU A 311 -12.15 10.75 21.63
C LEU A 311 -11.26 11.22 20.47
N PHE A 312 -11.30 10.50 19.36
CA PHE A 312 -10.60 10.84 18.13
C PHE A 312 -10.92 12.26 17.66
N VAL A 313 -12.12 12.77 17.92
CA VAL A 313 -12.53 14.12 17.53
C VAL A 313 -12.02 15.22 18.47
N ASP A 314 -11.57 14.86 19.68
CA ASP A 314 -10.93 15.78 20.62
C ASP A 314 -9.44 15.93 20.26
N ARG A 315 -9.21 16.72 19.21
CA ARG A 315 -7.91 16.83 18.52
C ARG A 315 -6.94 17.83 19.13
N GLY A 316 -7.41 18.80 19.91
CA GLY A 316 -6.55 19.90 20.40
C GLY A 316 -5.92 20.66 19.22
N ASP A 317 -4.60 20.82 19.24
CA ASP A 317 -3.83 21.50 18.18
C ASP A 317 -3.35 20.54 17.07
N GLU A 318 -3.77 19.27 17.09
CA GLU A 318 -3.38 18.26 16.09
C GLU A 318 -4.43 18.13 14.98
N GLY A 319 -3.98 17.78 13.77
CA GLY A 319 -4.85 17.28 12.71
C GLY A 319 -5.16 15.80 12.92
N ARG A 320 -6.43 15.40 12.81
CA ARG A 320 -6.86 14.00 12.95
C ARG A 320 -7.72 13.58 11.77
N TYR A 321 -7.19 12.66 10.97
CA TYR A 321 -7.73 12.35 9.66
C TYR A 321 -8.28 10.93 9.58
N ALA A 322 -9.53 10.81 9.17
CA ALA A 322 -10.19 9.54 8.91
C ALA A 322 -10.20 9.26 7.40
N PHE A 323 -9.63 8.12 7.00
CA PHE A 323 -9.62 7.67 5.61
C PHE A 323 -10.61 6.52 5.44
N SER A 324 -11.34 6.53 4.33
CA SER A 324 -12.20 5.42 3.94
C SER A 324 -11.61 4.73 2.72
N LEU A 325 -11.56 3.40 2.76
CA LEU A 325 -11.15 2.58 1.62
C LEU A 325 -12.41 2.13 0.88
N HIS A 326 -12.64 2.71 -0.29
CA HIS A 326 -13.69 2.26 -1.19
C HIS A 326 -13.12 1.19 -2.12
N VAL A 327 -13.48 -0.07 -1.87
CA VAL A 327 -13.13 -1.19 -2.76
C VAL A 327 -14.32 -1.43 -3.67
N ASP A 328 -14.21 -0.98 -4.92
CA ASP A 328 -15.15 -1.37 -5.96
C ASP A 328 -14.70 -2.71 -6.55
N PHE A 329 -15.47 -3.76 -6.26
CA PHE A 329 -15.28 -5.03 -6.93
C PHE A 329 -15.92 -4.93 -8.31
N PHE A 330 -15.16 -4.40 -9.28
CA PHE A 330 -15.52 -4.57 -10.69
C PHE A 330 -15.77 -6.05 -10.93
N ASN A 331 -16.99 -6.43 -11.33
CA ASN A 331 -17.27 -7.80 -11.71
C ASN A 331 -16.27 -8.20 -12.79
N PRO A 332 -15.35 -9.15 -12.55
CA PRO A 332 -14.31 -9.51 -13.52
C PRO A 332 -14.90 -10.12 -14.80
N GLU A 333 -16.17 -10.53 -14.78
CA GLU A 333 -16.91 -10.98 -15.95
C GLU A 333 -17.48 -9.84 -16.81
N GLY A 334 -17.26 -8.58 -16.40
CA GLY A 334 -17.87 -7.40 -17.01
C GLY A 334 -19.33 -7.21 -16.59
N MET A 335 -19.78 -5.96 -16.49
CA MET A 335 -21.22 -5.71 -16.55
C MET A 335 -21.66 -6.04 -17.98
N LYS A 336 -22.41 -7.13 -18.17
CA LYS A 336 -23.15 -7.35 -19.42
C LYS A 336 -24.18 -6.23 -19.50
N ILE A 337 -23.90 -5.24 -20.34
CA ILE A 337 -24.85 -4.19 -20.72
C ILE A 337 -25.93 -4.82 -21.59
#